data_AF-X1M4G5-F1
#
_entry.id   AF-X1M4G5-F1
#
_cell.length_a   1.000
_cell.length_b   1.000
_cell.length_c   1.000
_cell.angle_alpha   90.00
_cell.angle_beta   90.00
_cell.angle_gamma   90.00
#
_symmetry.space_group_name_H-M   'P 1'
#
loop_
_entity.id
_entity.type
_entity.pdbx_description
1 polymer ?
#
loop_
_entity_poly.entity_id
_entity_poly.type
_entity_poly.pdbx_seq_one_letter_code
_entity_poly.pdbx_strand_id
1 'polypeptide(L)'
;DEFQSLQNLRCVPGASLVKKKLSEELAHVYDNLTVRYGSWALLPDVDLVIYEPNTCRVVGVISCKITLRERIAQTAYWKLKLASQPLRMHIKGYFITADEDGDLVKGMSNPSQGRIQA
;
A
#
# COMPACT_ATOMS: atom_id res chain seq x y z
N ASP A 1 -11.94 -10.23 -16.06
CA ASP A 1 -11.93 -10.12 -14.59
C ASP A 1 -13.15 -9.38 -14.09
N GLU A 2 -13.96 -10.05 -13.26
CA GLU A 2 -15.22 -9.56 -12.69
C GLU A 2 -15.07 -8.22 -11.92
N PHE A 3 -13.87 -7.96 -11.41
CA PHE A 3 -13.50 -6.71 -10.71
C PHE A 3 -13.44 -5.48 -11.65
N GLN A 4 -13.03 -5.68 -12.91
CA GLN A 4 -13.03 -4.61 -13.91
C GLN A 4 -14.45 -4.25 -14.36
N SER A 5 -15.36 -5.23 -14.43
CA SER A 5 -16.70 -5.02 -14.97
C SER A 5 -17.68 -4.33 -14.03
N LEU A 6 -17.49 -4.41 -12.71
CA LEU A 6 -18.45 -3.88 -11.72
C LEU A 6 -18.09 -2.51 -11.15
N GLN A 7 -16.82 -2.11 -11.18
CA GLN A 7 -16.34 -0.89 -10.53
C GLN A 7 -15.39 -0.03 -11.38
N ASN A 8 -15.09 -0.44 -12.62
CA ASN A 8 -14.06 0.20 -13.46
C ASN A 8 -12.72 0.39 -12.72
N LEU A 9 -12.32 -0.61 -11.94
CA LEU A 9 -11.05 -0.63 -11.21
C LEU A 9 -10.16 -1.73 -11.76
N ARG A 10 -8.85 -1.48 -11.76
CA ARG A 10 -7.81 -2.42 -12.14
C ARG A 10 -6.88 -2.64 -10.97
N CYS A 11 -6.48 -3.90 -10.79
CA CYS A 11 -5.52 -4.32 -9.78
C CYS A 11 -4.26 -4.82 -10.48
N VAL A 12 -3.09 -4.35 -10.05
CA VAL A 12 -1.81 -4.84 -10.56
C VAL A 12 -0.86 -5.18 -9.40
N PRO A 13 0.03 -6.17 -9.55
CA PRO A 13 1.10 -6.40 -8.60
C PRO A 13 1.98 -5.15 -8.47
N GLY A 14 2.38 -4.76 -7.26
CA GLY A 14 3.30 -3.64 -7.04
C GLY A 14 4.64 -3.85 -7.74
N ALA A 15 5.10 -5.11 -7.84
CA ALA A 15 6.26 -5.49 -8.64
C ALA A 15 6.15 -5.12 -10.13
N SER A 16 4.94 -4.87 -10.65
CA SER A 16 4.77 -4.41 -12.03
C SER A 16 5.18 -2.96 -12.24
N LEU A 17 5.20 -2.15 -11.18
CA LEU A 17 5.56 -0.73 -11.22
C LEU A 17 7.08 -0.48 -11.12
N VAL A 18 7.87 -1.49 -10.77
CA VAL A 18 9.35 -1.39 -10.68
C VAL A 18 10.07 -1.91 -11.93
N LYS A 19 9.33 -2.26 -12.98
CA LYS A 19 9.90 -2.74 -14.25
C LYS A 19 10.65 -1.62 -14.98
N LYS A 20 11.76 -1.96 -15.66
CA LYS A 20 12.57 -0.99 -16.44
C LYS A 20 11.78 -0.24 -17.53
N LYS A 21 10.77 -0.88 -18.10
CA LYS A 21 9.90 -0.30 -19.14
C LYS A 21 8.46 -0.47 -18.70
N LEU A 22 7.83 0.64 -18.31
CA LEU A 22 6.41 0.71 -17.99
C LEU A 22 5.62 1.10 -19.24
N SER A 23 4.38 0.64 -19.34
CA SER A 23 3.42 1.27 -20.25
C SER A 23 3.11 2.68 -19.75
N GLU A 24 2.59 3.53 -20.64
CA GLU A 24 2.17 4.89 -20.29
C GLU A 24 1.19 4.90 -19.10
N GLU A 25 0.20 4.00 -19.13
CA GLU A 25 -0.75 3.79 -18.02
C GLU A 25 -0.03 3.50 -16.69
N LEU A 26 0.90 2.54 -16.67
CA LEU A 26 1.60 2.17 -15.43
C LEU A 26 2.61 3.23 -14.99
N ALA A 27 3.15 4.04 -15.90
CA ALA A 27 4.00 5.17 -15.56
C ALA A 27 3.19 6.25 -14.80
N HIS A 28 1.98 6.56 -15.26
CA HIS A 28 1.07 7.46 -14.53
C HIS A 28 0.66 6.92 -13.17
N VAL A 29 0.38 5.62 -13.08
CA VAL A 29 0.10 4.96 -11.78
C VAL A 29 1.31 5.05 -10.85
N TYR A 30 2.52 4.82 -11.37
CA TYR A 30 3.78 4.97 -10.63
C TYR A 30 3.93 6.39 -10.07
N ASP A 31 3.73 7.43 -10.87
CA ASP A 31 3.86 8.83 -10.45
C ASP A 31 2.82 9.21 -9.39
N ASN A 32 1.59 8.72 -9.53
CA ASN A 32 0.50 8.95 -8.58
C ASN A 32 0.80 8.30 -7.22
N LEU A 33 1.53 7.17 -7.20
CA LEU A 33 1.87 6.45 -5.97
C LEU A 33 3.21 6.88 -5.35
N THR A 34 4.11 7.47 -6.15
CA THR A 34 5.47 7.80 -5.72
C THR A 34 5.49 8.95 -4.71
N VAL A 35 6.32 8.81 -3.67
CA VAL A 35 6.55 9.81 -2.63
C VAL A 35 7.88 10.50 -2.86
N ARG A 36 7.89 11.83 -2.94
CA ARG A 36 9.10 12.63 -3.15
C ARG A 36 9.76 13.04 -1.84
N TYR A 37 11.08 12.95 -1.80
CA TYR A 37 11.98 13.37 -0.72
C TYR A 37 13.04 14.33 -1.29
N GLY A 38 12.69 15.61 -1.40
CA GLY A 38 13.57 16.61 -2.03
C GLY A 38 13.86 16.25 -3.49
N SER A 39 15.12 15.92 -3.78
CA SER A 39 15.59 15.48 -5.11
C SER A 39 15.34 14.01 -5.40
N TRP A 40 14.96 13.21 -4.41
CA TRP A 40 14.75 11.78 -4.55
C TRP A 40 13.25 11.43 -4.56
N ALA A 41 12.92 10.24 -5.06
CA ALA A 41 11.56 9.74 -5.07
C ALA A 41 11.58 8.23 -4.74
N LEU A 42 10.62 7.79 -3.95
CA LEU A 42 10.51 6.41 -3.48
C LEU A 42 9.10 5.89 -3.74
N LEU A 43 9.03 4.67 -4.27
CA LEU A 43 7.79 3.93 -4.39
C LEU A 43 7.54 3.16 -3.07
N PRO A 44 6.33 3.23 -2.50
CA PRO A 44 5.94 2.40 -1.36
C PRO A 44 6.13 0.89 -1.63
N ASP A 45 6.56 0.15 -0.61
CA ASP A 45 6.60 -1.33 -0.65
C ASP A 45 5.18 -1.89 -0.48
N VAL A 46 4.53 -2.19 -1.60
CA VAL A 46 3.16 -2.68 -1.66
C VAL A 46 3.06 -3.87 -2.59
N ASP A 47 2.21 -4.84 -2.24
CA ASP A 47 2.06 -6.08 -2.99
C ASP A 47 1.07 -5.92 -4.14
N LEU A 48 -0.01 -5.14 -3.93
CA LEU A 48 -1.01 -4.82 -4.96
C LEU A 48 -1.35 -3.34 -4.95
N VAL A 49 -1.63 -2.82 -6.15
CA VAL A 49 -2.11 -1.45 -6.38
C VAL A 49 -3.44 -1.51 -7.10
N ILE A 50 -4.42 -0.76 -6.57
CA ILE A 50 -5.77 -0.64 -7.11
C ILE A 50 -5.94 0.78 -7.65
N TYR A 51 -6.34 0.90 -8.91
CA TYR A 51 -6.48 2.19 -9.58
C TYR A 51 -7.61 2.20 -10.61
N GLU A 52 -8.03 3.39 -10.99
CA GLU A 52 -8.97 3.63 -12.09
C GLU A 52 -8.17 3.70 -13.41
N PRO A 53 -8.39 2.79 -14.39
CA PRO A 53 -7.55 2.73 -15.59
C PRO A 53 -7.70 3.96 -16.50
N ASN A 54 -8.89 4.60 -16.53
CA ASN A 54 -9.13 5.77 -17.38
C ASN A 54 -8.40 7.04 -16.90
N THR A 55 -8.23 7.19 -15.58
CA THR A 55 -7.63 8.37 -14.96
C THR A 55 -6.24 8.08 -14.38
N CYS A 56 -5.83 6.80 -14.35
CA CYS A 56 -4.67 6.29 -13.62
C CYS A 56 -4.66 6.65 -12.13
N ARG A 57 -5.81 7.05 -11.58
CA ARG A 57 -5.93 7.47 -10.18
C ARG A 57 -5.82 6.25 -9.26
N VAL A 58 -4.83 6.26 -8.38
CA VAL A 58 -4.67 5.21 -7.36
C VAL A 58 -5.72 5.42 -6.27
N VAL A 59 -6.52 4.39 -6.01
CA VAL A 59 -7.58 4.43 -4.99
C VAL A 59 -7.19 3.65 -3.74
N GLY A 60 -6.32 2.66 -3.88
CA GLY A 60 -5.83 1.88 -2.75
C GLY A 60 -4.59 1.05 -3.03
N VAL A 61 -3.94 0.66 -1.96
CA VAL A 61 -2.79 -0.25 -1.96
C VAL A 61 -2.99 -1.34 -0.93
N ILE A 62 -2.47 -2.53 -1.22
CA ILE A 62 -2.52 -3.69 -0.33
C ILE A 62 -1.10 -4.14 -0.02
N SER A 63 -0.83 -4.33 1.27
CA SER A 63 0.38 -4.99 1.75
C SER A 63 -0.02 -6.31 2.42
N CYS A 64 0.50 -7.42 1.90
CA CYS A 64 0.30 -8.78 2.38
C CYS A 64 1.53 -9.21 3.17
N LYS A 65 1.38 -9.49 4.47
CA LYS A 65 2.51 -9.89 5.34
C LYS A 65 2.16 -11.14 6.14
N ILE A 66 3.09 -12.09 6.23
CA ILE A 66 2.87 -13.35 6.94
C ILE A 66 2.89 -13.14 8.46
N THR A 67 3.85 -12.35 8.96
CA THR A 67 4.00 -11.98 10.37
C THR A 67 3.80 -10.46 10.55
N LEU A 68 3.40 -10.02 11.75
CA LEU A 68 3.16 -8.60 12.05
C LEU A 68 4.43 -7.81 12.41
N ARG A 69 5.38 -8.46 13.10
CA ARG A 69 6.56 -7.81 13.68
C ARG A 69 7.38 -7.05 12.63
N GLU A 70 7.85 -5.86 12.99
CA GLU A 70 8.63 -4.87 12.20
C GLU A 70 7.99 -4.39 10.87
N ARG A 71 7.26 -5.26 10.16
CA ARG A 71 6.70 -5.02 8.83
C ARG A 71 5.40 -4.22 8.88
N ILE A 72 4.63 -4.28 9.98
CA ILE A 72 3.44 -3.42 10.14
C ILE A 72 3.83 -1.93 10.23
N ALA A 73 4.98 -1.63 10.84
CA ALA A 73 5.50 -0.27 10.92
C ALA A 73 5.83 0.29 9.53
N GLN A 74 6.35 -0.55 8.61
CA GLN A 74 6.59 -0.13 7.23
C GLN A 74 5.28 0.17 6.48
N THR A 75 4.27 -0.69 6.60
CA THR A 75 2.95 -0.47 5.99
C THR A 75 2.32 0.82 6.53
N ALA A 76 2.34 1.01 7.85
CA ALA A 76 1.81 2.21 8.51
C ALA A 76 2.58 3.48 8.10
N TYR A 77 3.91 3.40 8.04
CA TYR A 77 4.77 4.49 7.59
C TYR A 77 4.39 4.96 6.18
N TRP A 78 4.23 4.04 5.23
CA TRP A 78 3.82 4.41 3.87
C TRP A 78 2.44 5.04 3.83
N LYS A 79 1.47 4.53 4.60
CA LYS A 79 0.15 5.15 4.69
C LYS A 79 0.23 6.58 5.23
N LEU A 80 1.01 6.81 6.29
CA LEU A 80 1.23 8.15 6.84
C LEU A 80 1.91 9.09 5.83
N LYS A 81 2.90 8.59 5.08
CA LYS A 81 3.61 9.38 4.04
C LYS A 81 2.75 9.71 2.83
N LEU A 82 1.86 8.81 2.43
CA LEU A 82 0.85 9.11 1.40
C LEU A 82 -0.17 10.12 1.94
N ALA A 83 -0.59 9.98 3.19
CA ALA A 83 -1.54 10.87 3.84
C ALA A 83 -0.99 12.28 4.10
N SER A 84 0.33 12.44 4.25
CA SER A 84 0.95 13.75 4.48
C SER A 84 0.89 14.68 3.26
N GLN A 85 0.48 14.17 2.10
CA GLN A 85 0.28 14.94 0.88
C GLN A 85 -1.22 15.03 0.54
N PRO A 86 -1.82 16.24 0.48
CA PRO A 86 -3.25 16.40 0.24
C PRO A 86 -3.77 15.66 -1.00
N LEU A 87 -2.98 15.62 -2.08
CA LEU A 87 -3.35 14.93 -3.32
C LEU A 87 -3.42 13.40 -3.17
N ARG A 88 -2.75 12.81 -2.18
CA ARG A 88 -2.63 11.36 -1.99
C ARG A 88 -3.34 10.85 -0.73
N MET A 89 -3.94 11.74 0.06
CA MET A 89 -4.62 11.38 1.31
C MET A 89 -5.77 10.38 1.14
N HIS A 90 -6.42 10.43 -0.02
CA HIS A 90 -7.55 9.58 -0.37
C HIS A 90 -7.17 8.11 -0.63
N ILE A 91 -5.88 7.80 -0.84
CA ILE A 91 -5.42 6.44 -1.11
C ILE A 91 -5.64 5.58 0.14
N LYS A 92 -6.46 4.54 0.03
CA LYS A 92 -6.72 3.60 1.13
C LYS A 92 -5.57 2.60 1.24
N GLY A 93 -5.07 2.38 2.46
CA GLY A 93 -4.08 1.35 2.74
C GLY A 93 -4.74 0.15 3.38
N TYR A 94 -4.54 -1.03 2.80
CA TYR A 94 -5.04 -2.29 3.34
C TYR A 94 -3.86 -3.16 3.77
N PHE A 95 -3.99 -3.74 4.96
CA PHE A 95 -3.02 -4.68 5.50
C PHE A 95 -3.71 -6.04 5.62
N ILE A 96 -3.15 -7.05 4.95
CA ILE A 96 -3.65 -8.42 4.98
C ILE A 96 -2.57 -9.29 5.60
N THR A 97 -2.93 -10.12 6.56
CA THR A 97 -1.99 -11.01 7.22
C THR A 97 -2.57 -12.39 7.48
N ALA A 98 -1.71 -13.40 7.46
CA ALA A 98 -2.03 -14.74 7.92
C ALA A 98 -1.93 -14.87 9.45
N ASP A 99 -1.38 -13.85 10.14
CA ASP A 99 -1.15 -13.83 11.59
C ASP A 99 -0.44 -15.09 12.11
N GLU A 100 0.62 -15.54 11.41
CA GLU A 100 1.32 -16.80 11.72
C GLU A 100 1.85 -16.86 13.17
N ASP A 101 2.29 -15.72 13.70
CA ASP A 101 2.76 -15.59 15.08
C ASP A 101 1.63 -15.40 16.10
N GLY A 102 0.39 -15.21 15.65
CA GLY A 102 -0.78 -14.92 16.48
C GLY A 102 -0.70 -13.57 17.18
N ASP A 103 0.06 -12.61 16.65
CA ASP A 103 0.28 -11.31 17.28
C ASP A 103 -1.03 -10.51 17.39
N LEU A 104 -1.94 -10.62 16.40
CA LEU A 104 -3.25 -9.97 16.47
C LEU A 104 -4.13 -10.67 17.52
N VAL A 105 -4.23 -12.00 17.44
CA VAL A 105 -5.10 -12.79 18.34
C VAL A 105 -4.65 -12.70 19.80
N LYS A 106 -3.34 -12.78 20.08
CA LYS A 106 -2.76 -12.65 21.42
C LYS A 106 -2.90 -11.22 21.96
N GLY A 107 -2.70 -10.20 21.11
CA GLY A 107 -2.86 -8.80 21.49
C GLY A 107 -4.30 -8.43 21.87
N MET A 108 -5.30 -9.03 21.22
CA MET A 108 -6.73 -8.78 21.52
C MET A 108 -7.21 -9.50 22.79
N SER A 109 -6.59 -10.62 23.16
CA SER A 109 -6.95 -11.40 24.34
C SER A 109 -6.26 -10.92 25.62
N ASN A 110 -5.08 -10.27 25.51
CA ASN A 110 -4.40 -9.66 26.64
C ASN A 110 -3.49 -8.51 26.15
N PRO A 111 -4.02 -7.28 25.96
CA PRO A 111 -3.25 -6.17 25.40
C PRO A 111 -2.12 -5.76 26.36
N SER A 112 -0.91 -6.22 26.10
CA SER A 112 0.27 -5.81 26.87
C SER A 112 0.60 -4.34 26.58
N GLN A 113 0.44 -3.49 27.58
CA GLN A 113 0.59 -2.02 27.51
C GLN A 113 2.00 -1.52 27.09
N GLY A 114 2.96 -2.40 26.80
CA GLY A 114 4.38 -2.05 26.71
C GLY A 114 5.01 -1.93 25.32
N ARG A 115 4.27 -2.08 24.22
CA ARG A 115 4.89 -2.19 22.87
C ARG A 115 4.69 -1.01 21.91
N ILE A 116 4.16 0.10 22.38
CA ILE A 116 4.19 1.37 21.64
C ILE A 116 5.10 2.33 22.40
N GLN A 117 6.41 2.23 22.15
CA GLN A 117 7.32 3.35 22.35
C GLN A 117 7.81 3.73 20.95
N ALA A 118 7.23 4.81 20.45
CA ALA A 118 7.68 5.53 19.27
C ALA A 118 8.77 6.54 19.65
#